data_AF-A0A6G7ZT75-F1
#
_entry.id   AF-A0A6G7ZT75-F1
#
_cell.length_a   1.000
_cell.length_b   1.000
_cell.length_c   1.000
_cell.angle_alpha   90.00
_cell.angle_beta   90.00
_cell.angle_gamma   90.00
#
_symmetry.space_group_name_H-M   'P 1'
#
loop_
_entity.id
_entity.type
_entity.pdbx_description
1 polymer ?
#
loop_
_entity_poly.entity_id
_entity_poly.type
_entity_poly.pdbx_seq_one_letter_code
_entity_poly.pdbx_strand_id
1 'polypeptide(L)'
;MQYRRLGSSGLQLSALSFGAWVTFGNQVGRGAAREMIAAAWDHGVNFFDNAEGYSNGEAEKVMGDVLADLRLPRDGWCVSSKVFFGSAVDPRPTQKGLSRKHVHDACHAALKRLRVDYLDLYFCHRPDPQTPIAETVWAMDTLIRQGKVLYWGTSEWSAEEIREAHRVAQAHNLVAPTMEQPQYNLLDRQRVEVEYAPLYADYGMGTTIFSPLASGLLTGKYNDGIPADSRLAQDGYEWLQRNLRGDRIEKLRAYSALAAELGVAPGTLAIAWCLRNPHVSTVMLGASRLSQLLQNFEALEVSQRFDDATWQRIAASAA
;
A
#
# COMPACT_ATOMS: atom_id res chain seq x y z
N MET A 1 -12.06 12.07 -8.85
CA MET A 1 -11.38 10.76 -8.61
C MET A 1 -11.78 9.76 -9.68
N GLN A 2 -10.86 8.91 -10.13
CA GLN A 2 -11.19 7.70 -10.91
C GLN A 2 -11.35 6.51 -9.96
N TYR A 3 -12.33 5.65 -10.22
CA TYR A 3 -12.55 4.42 -9.45
C TYR A 3 -12.27 3.21 -10.33
N ARG A 4 -11.52 2.25 -9.80
CA ARG A 4 -11.08 1.04 -10.50
C ARG A 4 -11.49 -0.18 -9.70
N ARG A 5 -11.79 -1.29 -10.38
CA ARG A 5 -12.04 -2.55 -9.71
C ARG A 5 -10.78 -3.05 -8.99
N LEU A 6 -10.96 -3.67 -7.83
CA LEU A 6 -9.93 -4.46 -7.17
C LEU A 6 -9.82 -5.81 -7.89
N GLY A 7 -8.95 -5.86 -8.91
CA GLY A 7 -8.87 -6.99 -9.83
C GLY A 7 -10.20 -7.26 -10.53
N SER A 8 -10.62 -8.51 -10.53
CA SER A 8 -11.89 -9.00 -11.07
C SER A 8 -13.07 -8.85 -10.10
N SER A 9 -12.83 -8.48 -8.84
CA SER A 9 -13.88 -8.32 -7.84
C SER A 9 -14.84 -7.17 -8.18
N GLY A 10 -16.01 -7.16 -7.52
CA GLY A 10 -16.99 -6.08 -7.65
C GLY A 10 -16.62 -4.79 -6.91
N LEU A 11 -15.63 -4.84 -6.01
CA LEU A 11 -15.24 -3.69 -5.19
C LEU A 11 -14.51 -2.65 -6.04
N GLN A 12 -14.93 -1.39 -5.96
CA GLN A 12 -14.24 -0.28 -6.62
C GLN A 12 -13.48 0.58 -5.61
N LEU A 13 -12.18 0.74 -5.84
CA LEU A 13 -11.31 1.60 -5.05
C LEU A 13 -10.94 2.84 -5.86
N SER A 14 -10.71 3.95 -5.17
CA SER A 14 -10.10 5.13 -5.77
C SER A 14 -8.72 4.78 -6.31
N ALA A 15 -8.40 5.25 -7.51
CA ALA A 15 -7.13 4.97 -8.17
C ALA A 15 -5.91 5.45 -7.35
N LEU A 16 -6.13 6.42 -6.45
CA LEU A 16 -5.21 6.80 -5.38
C LEU A 16 -5.82 6.45 -4.02
N SER A 17 -5.05 5.82 -3.15
CA SER A 17 -5.41 5.48 -1.76
C SER A 17 -4.45 6.13 -0.77
N PHE A 18 -4.76 6.10 0.51
CA PHE A 18 -3.97 6.77 1.53
C PHE A 18 -3.53 5.83 2.66
N GLY A 19 -2.22 5.64 2.82
CA GLY A 19 -1.62 4.75 3.80
C GLY A 19 -1.09 5.48 5.04
N ALA A 20 -1.15 4.80 6.19
CA ALA A 20 -0.75 5.34 7.49
C ALA A 20 0.73 5.12 7.86
N TRP A 21 1.48 4.33 7.08
CA TRP A 21 2.84 3.91 7.42
C TRP A 21 3.80 5.11 7.61
N VAL A 22 4.64 5.03 8.65
CA VAL A 22 5.63 6.04 9.11
C VAL A 22 5.02 7.34 9.66
N THR A 23 3.88 7.75 9.13
CA THR A 23 3.29 9.06 9.37
C THR A 23 2.41 9.02 10.61
N PHE A 24 1.48 8.08 10.72
CA PHE A 24 0.47 8.11 11.76
C PHE A 24 0.99 7.48 13.07
N GLY A 25 0.72 8.16 14.18
CA GLY A 25 1.12 7.72 15.53
C GLY A 25 2.60 7.94 15.86
N ASN A 26 3.39 8.51 14.94
CA ASN A 26 4.79 8.87 15.19
C ASN A 26 5.08 10.31 14.73
N GLN A 27 5.09 10.56 13.42
CA GLN A 27 5.47 11.87 12.85
C GLN A 27 4.32 12.87 12.76
N VAL A 28 3.10 12.38 12.58
CA VAL A 28 1.89 13.16 12.33
C VAL A 28 0.98 13.01 13.53
N GLY A 29 0.75 14.11 14.25
CA GLY A 29 -0.24 14.17 15.32
C GLY A 29 -1.67 14.04 14.80
N ARG A 30 -2.62 13.72 15.69
CA ARG A 30 -4.04 13.50 15.35
C ARG A 30 -4.67 14.62 14.51
N GLY A 31 -4.35 15.89 14.79
CA GLY A 31 -4.89 17.04 14.04
C GLY A 31 -4.51 17.02 12.56
N ALA A 32 -3.22 16.85 12.26
CA ALA A 32 -2.74 16.76 10.87
C ALA A 32 -3.22 15.47 10.18
N ALA A 33 -3.34 14.36 10.91
CA ALA A 33 -3.96 13.14 10.37
C ALA A 33 -5.42 13.37 9.99
N ARG A 34 -6.18 14.10 10.82
CA ARG A 34 -7.57 14.50 10.54
C ARG A 34 -7.68 15.36 9.29
N GLU A 35 -6.83 16.37 9.15
CA GLU A 35 -6.83 17.24 7.97
C GLU A 35 -6.51 16.46 6.69
N MET A 36 -5.53 15.56 6.72
CA MET A 36 -5.17 14.76 5.55
C MET A 36 -6.23 13.73 5.18
N ILE A 37 -6.86 13.04 6.14
CA ILE A 37 -7.97 12.12 5.85
C ILE A 37 -9.17 12.88 5.30
N ALA A 38 -9.53 14.03 5.89
CA ALA A 38 -10.62 14.86 5.39
C ALA A 38 -10.34 15.33 3.95
N ALA A 39 -9.14 15.84 3.68
CA ALA A 39 -8.76 16.26 2.33
C ALA A 39 -8.76 15.09 1.35
N ALA A 40 -8.28 13.90 1.74
CA ALA A 40 -8.33 12.72 0.89
C ALA A 40 -9.77 12.35 0.54
N TRP A 41 -10.66 12.32 1.54
CA TRP A 41 -12.09 12.08 1.36
C TRP A 41 -12.74 13.10 0.42
N ASP A 42 -12.48 14.39 0.63
CA ASP A 42 -13.03 15.47 -0.19
C ASP A 42 -12.56 15.39 -1.67
N HIS A 43 -11.38 14.80 -1.91
CA HIS A 43 -10.87 14.52 -3.26
C HIS A 43 -11.34 13.17 -3.83
N GLY A 44 -12.21 12.46 -3.12
CA GLY A 44 -12.84 11.21 -3.53
C GLY A 44 -12.04 9.94 -3.21
N VAL A 45 -10.97 10.03 -2.41
CA VAL A 45 -10.27 8.83 -1.91
C VAL A 45 -11.22 8.03 -1.04
N ASN A 46 -11.42 6.76 -1.37
CA ASN A 46 -12.29 5.87 -0.62
C ASN A 46 -11.52 4.72 0.05
N PHE A 47 -10.20 4.61 -0.09
CA PHE A 47 -9.43 3.52 0.50
C PHE A 47 -8.30 4.02 1.40
N PHE A 48 -8.34 3.58 2.65
CA PHE A 48 -7.39 3.93 3.70
C PHE A 48 -6.70 2.67 4.24
N ASP A 49 -5.37 2.67 4.28
CA ASP A 49 -4.59 1.47 4.60
C ASP A 49 -3.78 1.60 5.90
N ASN A 50 -3.77 0.51 6.67
CA ASN A 50 -3.10 0.45 7.98
C ASN A 50 -2.50 -0.94 8.26
N ALA A 51 -1.82 -1.13 9.38
CA ALA A 51 -1.33 -2.44 9.83
C ALA A 51 -1.12 -2.48 11.35
N GLU A 52 -1.20 -3.67 11.97
CA GLU A 52 -1.02 -3.82 13.42
C GLU A 52 0.36 -3.36 13.90
N GLY A 53 1.38 -3.53 13.06
CA GLY A 53 2.77 -3.19 13.39
C GLY A 53 3.10 -1.71 13.21
N TYR A 54 2.23 -0.91 12.60
CA TYR A 54 2.49 0.51 12.38
C TYR A 54 2.38 1.26 13.71
N SER A 55 3.53 1.73 14.20
CA SER A 55 3.66 2.39 15.50
C SER A 55 3.05 1.55 16.63
N ASN A 56 3.26 0.22 16.60
CA ASN A 56 2.71 -0.71 17.61
C ASN A 56 1.18 -0.61 17.77
N GLY A 57 0.46 -0.40 16.66
CA GLY A 57 -1.00 -0.28 16.61
C GLY A 57 -1.54 1.12 16.87
N GLU A 58 -0.69 2.10 17.22
CA GLU A 58 -1.14 3.48 17.40
C GLU A 58 -1.63 4.11 16.09
N ALA A 59 -1.07 3.72 14.94
CA ALA A 59 -1.54 4.20 13.64
C ALA A 59 -3.01 3.80 13.37
N GLU A 60 -3.42 2.60 13.77
CA GLU A 60 -4.82 2.14 13.68
C GLU A 60 -5.74 2.93 14.61
N LYS A 61 -5.30 3.20 15.84
CA LYS A 61 -6.08 4.01 16.80
C LYS A 61 -6.29 5.44 16.29
N VAL A 62 -5.23 6.08 15.80
CA VAL A 62 -5.31 7.44 15.25
C VAL A 62 -6.26 7.50 14.06
N MET A 63 -6.15 6.56 13.12
CA MET A 63 -7.04 6.49 11.96
C MET A 63 -8.49 6.23 12.37
N GLY A 64 -8.74 5.27 13.27
CA GLY A 64 -10.08 4.96 13.76
C GLY A 64 -10.75 6.13 14.48
N ASP A 65 -10.00 6.84 15.32
CA ASP A 65 -10.48 8.05 15.99
C ASP A 65 -10.82 9.17 15.01
N VAL A 66 -9.95 9.41 14.02
CA VAL A 66 -10.19 10.43 12.99
C VAL A 66 -11.43 10.10 12.16
N LEU A 67 -11.59 8.85 11.70
CA LEU A 67 -12.73 8.44 10.90
C LEU A 67 -14.04 8.55 11.70
N ALA A 68 -14.02 8.17 12.99
CA ALA A 68 -15.15 8.35 13.89
C ALA A 68 -15.50 9.82 14.12
N ASP A 69 -14.50 10.70 14.31
CA ASP A 69 -14.70 12.14 14.49
C ASP A 69 -15.26 12.81 13.24
N LEU A 70 -14.82 12.37 12.05
CA LEU A 70 -15.31 12.87 10.77
C LEU A 70 -16.74 12.40 10.46
N ARG A 71 -17.22 11.35 11.14
CA ARG A 71 -18.56 10.76 10.95
C ARG A 71 -18.84 10.43 9.47
N LEU A 72 -17.81 9.95 8.77
CA LEU A 72 -17.96 9.53 7.38
C LEU A 72 -18.89 8.31 7.32
N PRO A 73 -19.80 8.24 6.33
CA PRO A 73 -20.70 7.11 6.19
C PRO A 73 -19.89 5.84 5.92
N ARG A 74 -20.05 4.78 6.74
CA ARG A 74 -19.19 3.58 6.71
C ARG A 74 -19.21 2.85 5.36
N ASP A 75 -20.32 2.90 4.65
CA ASP A 75 -20.51 2.36 3.30
C ASP A 75 -19.85 3.20 2.19
N GLY A 76 -19.36 4.40 2.52
CA GLY A 76 -18.68 5.29 1.58
C GLY A 76 -17.17 5.06 1.46
N TRP A 77 -16.54 4.30 2.36
CA TRP A 77 -15.09 4.09 2.38
C TRP A 77 -14.72 2.65 2.73
N CYS A 78 -13.48 2.31 2.40
CA CYS A 78 -12.82 1.05 2.61
C CYS A 78 -11.63 1.25 3.54
N VAL A 79 -11.41 0.29 4.44
CA VAL A 79 -10.20 0.25 5.28
C VAL A 79 -9.55 -1.12 5.25
N SER A 80 -8.22 -1.09 5.31
CA SER A 80 -7.42 -2.29 5.54
C SER A 80 -6.66 -2.29 6.86
N SER A 81 -6.36 -3.50 7.30
CA SER A 81 -5.25 -3.78 8.22
C SER A 81 -4.41 -4.94 7.67
N LYS A 82 -3.24 -5.17 8.27
CA LYS A 82 -2.34 -6.26 7.93
C LYS A 82 -1.82 -6.94 9.19
N VAL A 83 -1.70 -8.25 9.12
CA VAL A 83 -1.21 -9.10 10.19
C VAL A 83 0.11 -9.74 9.82
N PHE A 84 1.08 -9.66 10.73
CA PHE A 84 2.28 -10.49 10.74
C PHE A 84 3.16 -10.15 11.95
N PHE A 85 3.47 -8.87 12.16
CA PHE A 85 4.52 -8.46 13.11
C PHE A 85 4.04 -8.33 14.56
N GLY A 86 2.73 -8.31 14.78
CA GLY A 86 2.16 -7.95 16.08
C GLY A 86 2.18 -6.44 16.32
N SER A 87 1.37 -6.01 17.31
CA SER A 87 1.34 -4.62 17.79
C SER A 87 2.07 -4.44 19.14
N ALA A 88 2.73 -5.48 19.65
CA ALA A 88 3.51 -5.40 20.88
C ALA A 88 4.94 -4.95 20.55
N VAL A 89 5.54 -4.13 21.42
CA VAL A 89 6.94 -3.68 21.25
C VAL A 89 7.90 -4.86 21.20
N ASP A 90 7.65 -5.88 22.01
CA ASP A 90 8.34 -7.17 21.98
C ASP A 90 7.31 -8.30 21.85
N PRO A 91 6.97 -8.71 20.61
CA PRO A 91 5.91 -9.68 20.37
C PRO A 91 6.36 -11.08 20.78
N ARG A 92 5.57 -11.70 21.68
CA ARG A 92 5.72 -13.11 22.04
C ARG A 92 5.48 -14.02 20.82
N PRO A 93 5.88 -15.31 20.86
CA PRO A 93 5.72 -16.22 19.73
C PRO A 93 4.29 -16.31 19.17
N THR A 94 3.27 -16.14 20.01
CA THR A 94 1.85 -16.20 19.63
C THR A 94 1.23 -14.84 19.29
N GLN A 95 2.06 -13.78 19.19
CA GLN A 95 1.66 -12.42 18.85
C GLN A 95 2.27 -11.97 17.51
N LYS A 96 2.67 -12.91 16.65
CA LYS A 96 3.24 -12.68 15.32
C LYS A 96 3.01 -13.89 14.41
N GLY A 97 3.35 -13.75 13.13
CA GLY A 97 3.22 -14.78 12.09
C GLY A 97 1.82 -14.85 11.50
N LEU A 98 1.52 -15.95 10.80
CA LEU A 98 0.24 -16.17 10.13
C LEU A 98 -0.54 -17.38 10.65
N SER A 99 -0.14 -17.90 11.81
CA SER A 99 -0.94 -18.93 12.50
C SER A 99 -2.39 -18.49 12.67
N ARG A 100 -3.32 -19.44 12.67
CA ARG A 100 -4.75 -19.20 12.86
C ARG A 100 -5.01 -18.37 14.11
N LYS A 101 -4.25 -18.62 15.19
CA LYS A 101 -4.34 -17.87 16.45
C LYS A 101 -4.04 -16.39 16.23
N HIS A 102 -2.88 -16.06 15.65
CA HIS A 102 -2.47 -14.67 15.51
C HIS A 102 -3.33 -13.92 14.49
N VAL A 103 -3.65 -14.54 13.35
CA VAL A 103 -4.55 -13.96 12.33
C VAL A 103 -5.91 -13.60 12.95
N HIS A 104 -6.49 -14.49 13.75
CA HIS A 104 -7.74 -14.23 14.43
C HIS A 104 -7.62 -13.09 15.46
N ASP A 105 -6.63 -13.16 16.35
CA ASP A 105 -6.48 -12.22 17.46
C ASP A 105 -6.11 -10.81 16.95
N ALA A 106 -5.24 -10.73 15.94
CA ALA A 106 -4.83 -9.47 15.31
C ALA A 106 -5.99 -8.81 14.57
N CYS A 107 -6.84 -9.55 13.86
CA CYS A 107 -8.02 -9.00 13.20
C CYS A 107 -8.96 -8.35 14.22
N HIS A 108 -9.32 -9.08 15.28
CA HIS A 108 -10.18 -8.57 16.34
C HIS A 108 -9.58 -7.37 17.08
N ALA A 109 -8.26 -7.33 17.24
CA ALA A 109 -7.57 -6.18 17.82
C ALA A 109 -7.59 -4.97 16.87
N ALA A 110 -7.36 -5.17 15.57
CA ALA A 110 -7.42 -4.12 14.55
C ALA A 110 -8.82 -3.49 14.48
N LEU A 111 -9.89 -4.30 14.47
CA LEU A 111 -11.28 -3.82 14.50
C LEU A 111 -11.55 -2.87 15.67
N LYS A 112 -11.06 -3.23 16.87
CA LYS A 112 -11.19 -2.39 18.07
C LYS A 112 -10.42 -1.08 17.94
N ARG A 113 -9.17 -1.12 17.44
CA ARG A 113 -8.33 0.09 17.28
C ARG A 113 -8.87 1.01 16.19
N LEU A 114 -9.33 0.45 15.07
CA LEU A 114 -9.93 1.19 13.95
C LEU A 114 -11.38 1.60 14.21
N ARG A 115 -12.02 1.08 15.27
CA ARG A 115 -13.41 1.36 15.65
C ARG A 115 -14.41 1.03 14.53
N VAL A 116 -14.23 -0.13 13.90
CA VAL A 116 -15.10 -0.67 12.84
C VAL A 116 -15.56 -2.08 13.17
N ASP A 117 -16.71 -2.48 12.64
CA ASP A 117 -17.25 -3.83 12.84
C ASP A 117 -16.63 -4.88 11.91
N TYR A 118 -16.13 -4.44 10.75
CA TYR A 118 -15.47 -5.24 9.73
C TYR A 118 -14.39 -4.44 8.99
N LEU A 119 -13.39 -5.16 8.48
CA LEU A 119 -12.40 -4.66 7.52
C LEU A 119 -12.88 -4.97 6.10
N ASP A 120 -12.76 -4.02 5.19
CA ASP A 120 -13.04 -4.29 3.77
C ASP A 120 -11.93 -5.18 3.20
N LEU A 121 -10.67 -4.88 3.56
CA LEU A 121 -9.49 -5.60 3.10
C LEU A 121 -8.66 -6.06 4.30
N TYR A 122 -8.25 -7.32 4.35
CA TYR A 122 -7.30 -7.80 5.36
C TYR A 122 -6.12 -8.54 4.72
N PHE A 123 -4.91 -8.12 5.07
CA PHE A 123 -3.71 -8.63 4.41
C PHE A 123 -2.86 -9.51 5.32
N CYS A 124 -2.34 -10.60 4.77
CA CYS A 124 -1.10 -11.20 5.26
C CYS A 124 0.05 -10.24 4.94
N HIS A 125 0.63 -9.57 5.95
CA HIS A 125 1.61 -8.51 5.72
C HIS A 125 2.91 -9.02 5.09
N ARG A 126 3.30 -10.27 5.35
CA ARG A 126 4.46 -10.96 4.76
C ARG A 126 4.15 -12.45 4.64
N PRO A 127 4.86 -13.21 3.79
CA PRO A 127 4.79 -14.67 3.84
C PRO A 127 5.35 -15.18 5.17
N ASP A 128 4.77 -16.27 5.68
CA ASP A 128 5.22 -16.93 6.90
C ASP A 128 5.75 -18.33 6.60
N PRO A 129 7.08 -18.54 6.55
CA PRO A 129 7.66 -19.85 6.29
C PRO A 129 7.43 -20.84 7.45
N GLN A 130 6.96 -20.37 8.61
CA GLN A 130 6.70 -21.21 9.78
C GLN A 130 5.23 -21.66 9.89
N THR A 131 4.33 -21.11 9.06
CA THR A 131 2.91 -21.47 9.06
C THR A 131 2.53 -22.08 7.70
N PRO A 132 1.92 -23.27 7.64
CA PRO A 132 1.40 -23.81 6.38
C PRO A 132 0.40 -22.84 5.73
N ILE A 133 0.57 -22.54 4.43
CA ILE A 133 -0.35 -21.67 3.68
C ILE A 133 -1.80 -22.11 3.84
N ALA A 134 -2.05 -23.43 3.89
CA ALA A 134 -3.37 -23.97 4.15
C ALA A 134 -4.00 -23.47 5.45
N GLU A 135 -3.26 -23.41 6.55
CA GLU A 135 -3.77 -22.90 7.83
C GLU A 135 -4.17 -21.42 7.71
N THR A 136 -3.33 -20.61 7.04
CA THR A 136 -3.59 -19.19 6.79
C THR A 136 -4.85 -18.98 5.96
N VAL A 137 -5.03 -19.72 4.87
CA VAL A 137 -6.23 -19.62 4.01
C VAL A 137 -7.49 -19.99 4.79
N TRP A 138 -7.45 -21.05 5.60
CA TRP A 138 -8.56 -21.42 6.49
C TRP A 138 -8.88 -20.35 7.54
N ALA A 139 -7.85 -19.69 8.09
CA ALA A 139 -8.02 -18.61 9.06
C ALA A 139 -8.70 -17.38 8.41
N MET A 140 -8.26 -17.00 7.21
CA MET A 140 -8.85 -15.88 6.45
C MET A 140 -10.29 -16.16 6.03
N ASP A 141 -10.58 -17.35 5.50
CA ASP A 141 -11.93 -17.78 5.16
C ASP A 141 -12.85 -17.78 6.40
N THR A 142 -12.35 -18.22 7.55
CA THR A 142 -13.10 -18.15 8.82
C THR A 142 -13.49 -16.72 9.17
N LEU A 143 -12.58 -15.75 9.07
CA LEU A 143 -12.87 -14.34 9.36
C LEU A 143 -13.89 -13.74 8.38
N ILE A 144 -13.86 -14.17 7.11
CA ILE A 144 -14.85 -13.77 6.11
C ILE A 144 -16.23 -14.31 6.46
N ARG A 145 -16.33 -15.60 6.79
CA ARG A 145 -17.61 -16.22 7.21
C ARG A 145 -18.17 -15.62 8.50
N GLN A 146 -17.31 -15.10 9.37
CA GLN A 146 -17.71 -14.36 10.57
C GLN A 146 -18.16 -12.92 10.28
N GLY A 147 -18.05 -12.44 9.04
CA GLY A 147 -18.37 -11.06 8.66
C GLY A 147 -17.38 -10.04 9.21
N LYS A 148 -16.17 -10.45 9.61
CA LYS A 148 -15.12 -9.56 10.15
C LYS A 148 -14.22 -8.98 9.08
N VAL A 149 -14.15 -9.65 7.94
CA VAL A 149 -13.37 -9.28 6.76
C VAL A 149 -14.26 -9.49 5.53
N LEU A 150 -14.24 -8.56 4.57
CA LEU A 150 -14.96 -8.74 3.30
C LEU A 150 -14.08 -9.41 2.24
N TYR A 151 -12.86 -8.93 2.09
CA TYR A 151 -11.85 -9.45 1.17
C TYR A 151 -10.53 -9.65 1.89
N TRP A 152 -9.79 -10.69 1.54
CA TRP A 152 -8.43 -10.87 2.02
C TRP A 152 -7.43 -10.92 0.88
N GLY A 153 -6.18 -10.62 1.21
CA GLY A 153 -5.10 -10.60 0.25
C GLY A 153 -3.74 -10.80 0.90
N THR A 154 -2.71 -10.74 0.06
CA THR A 154 -1.32 -10.98 0.43
C THR A 154 -0.50 -9.69 0.28
N SER A 155 0.70 -9.65 0.86
CA SER A 155 1.64 -8.53 0.68
C SER A 155 3.07 -9.05 0.70
N GLU A 156 3.79 -8.79 -0.39
CA GLU A 156 5.15 -9.27 -0.61
C GLU A 156 5.27 -10.80 -0.62
N TRP A 157 4.22 -11.50 -1.06
CA TRP A 157 4.24 -12.95 -1.30
C TRP A 157 4.79 -13.23 -2.69
N SER A 158 5.48 -14.35 -2.88
CA SER A 158 5.85 -14.79 -4.23
C SER A 158 4.64 -15.26 -5.03
N ALA A 159 4.74 -15.25 -6.36
CA ALA A 159 3.69 -15.80 -7.22
C ALA A 159 3.44 -17.29 -6.96
N GLU A 160 4.44 -18.04 -6.49
CA GLU A 160 4.27 -19.45 -6.12
C GLU A 160 3.43 -19.61 -4.86
N GLU A 161 3.71 -18.84 -3.81
CA GLU A 161 2.92 -18.87 -2.57
C GLU A 161 1.46 -18.43 -2.81
N ILE A 162 1.25 -17.44 -3.68
CA ILE A 162 -0.10 -17.00 -4.07
C ILE A 162 -0.83 -18.12 -4.83
N ARG A 163 -0.18 -18.78 -5.80
CA ARG A 163 -0.78 -19.95 -6.50
C ARG A 163 -1.15 -21.06 -5.53
N GLU A 164 -0.30 -21.33 -4.54
CA GLU A 164 -0.58 -22.32 -3.51
C GLU A 164 -1.81 -21.93 -2.67
N ALA A 165 -1.94 -20.66 -2.30
CA ALA A 165 -3.13 -20.17 -1.59
C ALA A 165 -4.41 -20.35 -2.43
N HIS A 166 -4.37 -20.05 -3.73
CA HIS A 166 -5.48 -20.31 -4.65
C HIS A 166 -5.80 -21.81 -4.77
N ARG A 167 -4.78 -22.67 -4.86
CA ARG A 167 -4.94 -24.13 -4.93
C ARG A 167 -5.62 -24.69 -3.68
N VAL A 168 -5.18 -24.27 -2.50
CA VAL A 168 -5.83 -24.64 -1.22
C VAL A 168 -7.28 -24.17 -1.22
N ALA A 169 -7.53 -22.91 -1.57
CA ALA A 169 -8.87 -22.34 -1.54
C ALA A 169 -9.82 -23.11 -2.46
N GLN A 170 -9.38 -23.44 -3.68
CA GLN A 170 -10.14 -24.24 -4.62
C GLN A 170 -10.39 -25.67 -4.10
N ALA A 171 -9.36 -26.34 -3.56
CA ALA A 171 -9.47 -27.72 -3.08
C ALA A 171 -10.43 -27.87 -1.89
N HIS A 172 -10.63 -26.80 -1.13
CA HIS A 172 -11.43 -26.82 0.11
C HIS A 172 -12.68 -25.93 0.07
N ASN A 173 -13.05 -25.39 -1.10
CA ASN A 173 -14.18 -24.47 -1.28
C ASN A 173 -14.13 -23.25 -0.33
N LEU A 174 -12.95 -22.66 -0.20
CA LEU A 174 -12.67 -21.47 0.60
C LEU A 174 -12.57 -20.23 -0.28
N VAL A 175 -12.63 -19.06 0.34
CA VAL A 175 -12.36 -17.80 -0.35
C VAL A 175 -10.86 -17.65 -0.62
N ALA A 176 -10.48 -17.51 -1.89
CA ALA A 176 -9.11 -17.26 -2.32
C ALA A 176 -8.72 -15.77 -2.15
N PRO A 177 -7.42 -15.42 -2.10
CA PRO A 177 -7.02 -14.02 -1.97
C PRO A 177 -7.44 -13.24 -3.23
N THR A 178 -7.95 -12.03 -3.04
CA THR A 178 -8.47 -11.17 -4.13
C THR A 178 -7.42 -10.21 -4.67
N MET A 179 -6.45 -9.84 -3.83
CA MET A 179 -5.45 -8.84 -4.14
C MET A 179 -4.09 -9.13 -3.52
N GLU A 180 -3.08 -8.50 -4.09
CA GLU A 180 -1.72 -8.44 -3.58
C GLU A 180 -1.32 -6.98 -3.32
N GLN A 181 -0.56 -6.74 -2.27
CA GLN A 181 0.00 -5.42 -1.93
C GLN A 181 1.53 -5.44 -2.07
N PRO A 182 2.08 -5.21 -3.27
CA PRO A 182 3.52 -5.21 -3.52
C PRO A 182 4.10 -3.79 -3.60
N GLN A 183 5.42 -3.70 -3.44
CA GLN A 183 6.16 -2.52 -3.84
C GLN A 183 6.07 -2.36 -5.37
N TYR A 184 5.78 -1.14 -5.84
CA TYR A 184 5.85 -0.82 -7.27
C TYR A 184 6.18 0.65 -7.50
N ASN A 185 7.20 0.89 -8.30
CA ASN A 185 7.61 2.22 -8.75
C ASN A 185 8.60 2.09 -9.91
N LEU A 186 9.07 3.20 -10.45
CA LEU A 186 10.03 3.23 -11.56
C LEU A 186 11.33 2.44 -11.30
N LEU A 187 11.73 2.24 -10.03
CA LEU A 187 12.93 1.52 -9.63
C LEU A 187 12.67 0.06 -9.22
N ASP A 188 11.40 -0.33 -9.09
CA ASP A 188 10.98 -1.65 -8.61
C ASP A 188 9.75 -2.12 -9.37
N ARG A 189 10.00 -2.92 -10.41
CA ARG A 189 9.04 -3.25 -11.46
C ARG A 189 8.85 -4.74 -11.66
N GLN A 190 9.91 -5.52 -11.44
CA GLN A 190 10.00 -6.91 -11.84
C GLN A 190 8.87 -7.78 -11.27
N ARG A 191 8.53 -7.60 -9.99
CA ARG A 191 7.50 -8.41 -9.35
C ARG A 191 6.11 -8.16 -9.96
N VAL A 192 5.72 -6.89 -10.09
CA VAL A 192 4.40 -6.51 -10.62
C VAL A 192 4.29 -6.75 -12.12
N GLU A 193 5.32 -6.42 -12.90
CA GLU A 193 5.25 -6.50 -14.37
C GLU A 193 5.57 -7.89 -14.92
N VAL A 194 6.37 -8.70 -14.21
CA VAL A 194 6.87 -10.00 -14.72
C VAL A 194 6.40 -11.17 -13.85
N GLU A 195 6.72 -11.15 -12.55
CA GLU A 195 6.43 -12.28 -11.66
C GLU A 195 4.92 -12.53 -11.52
N TYR A 196 4.14 -11.46 -11.37
CA TYR A 196 2.69 -11.51 -11.15
C TYR A 196 1.87 -11.53 -12.44
N ALA A 197 2.48 -11.34 -13.61
CA ALA A 197 1.75 -11.29 -14.88
C ALA A 197 0.79 -12.49 -15.08
N PRO A 198 1.16 -13.74 -14.76
CA PRO A 198 0.24 -14.87 -14.86
C PRO A 198 -0.94 -14.78 -13.87
N LEU A 199 -0.74 -14.24 -12.67
CA LEU A 199 -1.77 -14.18 -11.62
C LEU A 199 -2.96 -13.31 -12.03
N TYR A 200 -2.71 -12.27 -12.84
CA TYR A 200 -3.77 -11.40 -13.35
C TYR A 200 -4.70 -12.14 -14.30
N ALA A 201 -4.15 -12.98 -15.17
CA ALA A 201 -4.94 -13.77 -16.12
C ALA A 201 -5.59 -14.98 -15.45
N ASP A 202 -4.84 -15.69 -14.60
CA ASP A 202 -5.28 -16.95 -13.99
C ASP A 202 -6.35 -16.74 -12.91
N TYR A 203 -6.22 -15.68 -12.12
CA TYR A 203 -7.05 -15.46 -10.94
C TYR A 203 -7.76 -14.10 -10.93
N GLY A 204 -7.46 -13.21 -11.87
CA GLY A 204 -8.05 -11.88 -11.90
C GLY A 204 -7.67 -11.03 -10.68
N MET A 205 -6.46 -11.20 -10.13
CA MET A 205 -6.04 -10.45 -8.95
C MET A 205 -5.85 -8.96 -9.23
N GLY A 206 -6.22 -8.13 -8.26
CA GLY A 206 -5.87 -6.71 -8.24
C GLY A 206 -4.58 -6.44 -7.48
N THR A 207 -3.99 -5.25 -7.69
CA THR A 207 -2.90 -4.79 -6.82
C THR A 207 -3.20 -3.47 -6.13
N THR A 208 -2.85 -3.41 -4.85
CA THR A 208 -2.84 -2.18 -4.05
C THR A 208 -1.38 -1.78 -3.80
N ILE A 209 -0.71 -1.15 -4.76
CA ILE A 209 0.75 -1.00 -4.69
C ILE A 209 1.19 0.03 -3.64
N PHE A 210 2.36 -0.17 -3.05
CA PHE A 210 2.96 0.75 -2.09
C PHE A 210 4.31 1.32 -2.55
N SER A 211 4.76 2.37 -1.84
CA SER A 211 6.02 3.08 -2.13
C SER A 211 6.16 3.57 -3.58
N PRO A 212 5.15 4.26 -4.16
CA PRO A 212 5.23 4.76 -5.55
C PRO A 212 6.37 5.77 -5.75
N LEU A 213 6.84 6.39 -4.67
CA LEU A 213 7.95 7.34 -4.68
C LEU A 213 9.29 6.74 -4.24
N ALA A 214 9.36 5.41 -4.06
CA ALA A 214 10.52 4.72 -3.48
C ALA A 214 11.02 5.40 -2.19
N SER A 215 10.11 5.58 -1.22
CA SER A 215 10.38 6.32 0.04
C SER A 215 10.89 7.76 -0.14
N GLY A 216 10.56 8.39 -1.26
CA GLY A 216 10.90 9.78 -1.57
C GLY A 216 12.06 9.94 -2.54
N LEU A 217 12.74 8.86 -2.95
CA LEU A 217 13.82 8.90 -3.93
C LEU A 217 13.38 9.54 -5.25
N LEU A 218 12.18 9.22 -5.73
CA LEU A 218 11.63 9.74 -6.99
C LEU A 218 11.07 11.16 -6.90
N THR A 219 11.35 11.90 -5.82
CA THR A 219 10.92 13.31 -5.69
C THR A 219 11.98 14.32 -6.13
N GLY A 220 13.20 13.87 -6.40
CA GLY A 220 14.35 14.73 -6.69
C GLY A 220 15.01 15.36 -5.45
N LYS A 221 14.42 15.23 -4.25
CA LYS A 221 14.95 15.85 -3.02
C LYS A 221 16.33 15.35 -2.60
N TYR A 222 16.77 14.22 -3.16
CA TYR A 222 18.05 13.57 -2.85
C TYR A 222 19.13 13.79 -3.93
N ASN A 223 18.84 14.59 -4.97
CA ASN A 223 19.75 14.77 -6.10
C ASN A 223 21.08 15.44 -5.70
N ASP A 224 21.07 16.24 -4.63
CA ASP A 224 22.22 17.03 -4.16
C ASP A 224 22.69 16.64 -2.75
N GLY A 225 22.25 15.47 -2.25
CA GLY A 225 22.57 14.97 -0.90
C GLY A 225 21.31 14.61 -0.10
N ILE A 226 21.49 14.20 1.16
CA ILE A 226 20.38 13.80 2.05
C ILE A 226 19.97 15.02 2.90
N PRO A 227 18.75 15.58 2.72
CA PRO A 227 18.27 16.66 3.57
C PRO A 227 18.02 16.17 5.01
N ALA A 228 18.30 17.02 6.00
CA ALA A 228 18.24 16.69 7.42
C ALA A 228 16.81 16.38 7.93
N ASP A 229 15.78 16.97 7.32
CA ASP A 229 14.36 16.75 7.66
C ASP A 229 13.73 15.60 6.86
N SER A 230 14.52 14.91 6.04
CA SER A 230 14.02 13.89 5.14
C SER A 230 13.91 12.51 5.82
N ARG A 231 13.09 11.61 5.25
CA ARG A 231 12.92 10.25 5.77
C ARG A 231 14.25 9.48 5.88
N LEU A 232 15.17 9.71 4.96
CA LEU A 232 16.48 9.05 4.94
C LEU A 232 17.43 9.54 6.05
N ALA A 233 17.15 10.68 6.67
CA ALA A 233 17.93 11.21 7.79
C ALA A 233 17.44 10.72 9.16
N GLN A 234 16.36 9.93 9.21
CA GLN A 234 15.80 9.41 10.46
C GLN A 234 16.46 8.09 10.87
N ASP A 235 16.62 7.89 12.18
CA ASP A 235 17.15 6.66 12.76
C ASP A 235 16.30 5.43 12.35
N GLY A 236 16.97 4.33 11.98
CA GLY A 236 16.33 3.08 11.53
C GLY A 236 16.09 2.99 10.01
N TYR A 237 16.44 4.03 9.24
CA TYR A 237 16.33 4.05 7.78
C TYR A 237 17.68 3.93 7.06
N GLU A 238 18.72 3.43 7.72
CA GLU A 238 20.08 3.27 7.16
C GLU A 238 20.10 2.29 5.98
N TRP A 239 19.15 1.37 5.91
CA TRP A 239 18.96 0.48 4.77
C TRP A 239 18.55 1.23 3.49
N LEU A 240 17.79 2.32 3.61
CA LEU A 240 17.45 3.20 2.48
C LEU A 240 18.64 4.03 2.01
N GLN A 241 19.53 4.42 2.92
CA GLN A 241 20.78 5.09 2.53
C GLN A 241 21.69 4.13 1.73
N ARG A 242 21.70 2.84 2.08
CA ARG A 242 22.41 1.82 1.28
C ARG A 242 21.83 1.68 -0.13
N ASN A 243 20.54 1.96 -0.31
CA ASN A 243 19.88 1.95 -1.62
C ASN A 243 20.23 3.14 -2.51
N LEU A 244 20.97 4.15 -2.04
CA LEU A 244 21.45 5.30 -2.82
C LEU A 244 22.86 5.12 -3.42
N ARG A 245 23.40 3.90 -3.44
CA ARG A 245 24.75 3.62 -3.94
C ARG A 245 24.78 3.42 -5.46
N GLY A 246 25.98 3.57 -6.04
CA GLY A 246 26.24 3.28 -7.45
C GLY A 246 25.72 4.37 -8.39
N ASP A 247 25.27 3.94 -9.58
CA ASP A 247 24.74 4.78 -10.67
C ASP A 247 23.30 5.30 -10.42
N ARG A 248 22.72 4.95 -9.28
CA ARG A 248 21.32 5.22 -8.99
C ARG A 248 21.04 6.70 -8.81
N ILE A 249 21.99 7.49 -8.30
CA ILE A 249 21.83 8.95 -8.17
C ILE A 249 21.80 9.59 -9.56
N GLU A 250 22.63 9.14 -10.48
CA GLU A 250 22.66 9.60 -11.87
C GLU A 250 21.33 9.30 -12.58
N LYS A 251 20.76 8.11 -12.39
CA LYS A 251 19.42 7.76 -12.90
C LYS A 251 18.32 8.65 -12.30
N LEU A 252 18.36 8.91 -10.99
CA LEU A 252 17.40 9.82 -10.34
C LEU A 252 17.52 11.26 -10.84
N ARG A 253 18.73 11.73 -11.15
CA ARG A 253 18.98 13.04 -11.76
C ARG A 253 18.45 13.09 -13.20
N ALA A 254 18.70 12.06 -14.00
CA ALA A 254 18.17 11.96 -15.37
C ALA A 254 16.64 11.97 -15.38
N TYR A 255 16.02 11.19 -14.49
CA TYR A 255 14.57 11.20 -14.27
C TYR A 255 14.05 12.59 -13.88
N SER A 256 14.72 13.26 -12.93
CA SER A 256 14.32 14.60 -12.47
C SER A 256 14.46 15.64 -13.59
N ALA A 257 15.49 15.55 -14.42
CA ALA A 257 15.69 16.41 -15.58
C ALA A 257 14.58 16.21 -16.63
N LEU A 258 14.19 14.96 -16.90
CA LEU A 258 13.06 14.66 -17.78
C LEU A 258 11.74 15.19 -17.21
N ALA A 259 11.51 15.06 -15.90
CA ALA A 259 10.32 15.63 -15.26
C ALA A 259 10.27 17.16 -15.42
N ALA A 260 11.41 17.84 -15.32
CA ALA A 260 11.52 19.28 -15.56
C ALA A 260 11.26 19.66 -17.03
N GLU A 261 11.79 18.89 -18.00
CA GLU A 261 11.48 19.04 -19.44
C GLU A 261 9.97 18.98 -19.70
N LEU A 262 9.27 18.06 -19.01
CA LEU A 262 7.83 17.85 -19.14
C LEU A 262 6.98 18.86 -18.33
N GLY A 263 7.61 19.70 -17.50
CA GLY A 263 6.94 20.66 -16.63
C GLY A 263 6.05 19.98 -15.58
N VAL A 264 6.51 18.88 -14.98
CA VAL A 264 5.79 18.12 -13.95
C VAL A 264 6.70 17.89 -12.74
N ALA A 265 6.15 17.98 -11.53
CA ALA A 265 6.89 17.62 -10.33
C ALA A 265 7.32 16.13 -10.38
N PRO A 266 8.59 15.78 -10.07
CA PRO A 266 9.07 14.40 -10.18
C PRO A 266 8.23 13.39 -9.38
N GLY A 267 7.75 13.76 -8.19
CA GLY A 267 6.88 12.88 -7.41
C GLY A 267 5.54 12.59 -8.10
N THR A 268 4.88 13.65 -8.58
CA THR A 268 3.62 13.54 -9.33
C THR A 268 3.77 12.67 -10.58
N LEU A 269 4.87 12.84 -11.32
CA LEU A 269 5.15 12.05 -12.53
C LEU A 269 5.34 10.56 -12.21
N ALA A 270 6.01 10.22 -11.10
CA ALA A 270 6.24 8.83 -10.70
C ALA A 270 4.93 8.13 -10.31
N ILE A 271 4.05 8.83 -9.57
CA ILE A 271 2.72 8.32 -9.21
C ILE A 271 1.86 8.15 -10.48
N ALA A 272 1.90 9.13 -11.39
CA ALA A 272 1.18 9.07 -12.66
C ALA A 272 1.63 7.88 -13.53
N TRP A 273 2.94 7.58 -13.54
CA TRP A 273 3.47 6.39 -14.19
C TRP A 273 2.92 5.10 -13.57
N CYS A 274 2.86 4.99 -12.24
CA CYS A 274 2.28 3.82 -11.58
C CYS A 274 0.80 3.61 -11.95
N LEU A 275 0.03 4.70 -12.06
CA LEU A 275 -1.38 4.69 -12.45
C LEU A 275 -1.65 4.15 -13.86
N ARG A 276 -0.64 4.16 -14.74
CA ARG A 276 -0.76 3.66 -16.12
C ARG A 276 -0.80 2.13 -16.20
N ASN A 277 -0.32 1.43 -15.18
CA ASN A 277 -0.36 -0.03 -15.18
C ASN A 277 -1.82 -0.50 -14.95
N PRO A 278 -2.42 -1.24 -15.89
CA PRO A 278 -3.82 -1.66 -15.80
C PRO A 278 -4.08 -2.66 -14.67
N HIS A 279 -3.04 -3.32 -14.15
CA HIS A 279 -3.13 -4.25 -13.03
C HIS A 279 -3.00 -3.55 -11.67
N VAL A 280 -2.76 -2.23 -11.66
CA VAL A 280 -2.78 -1.38 -10.47
C VAL A 280 -4.19 -0.86 -10.25
N SER A 281 -4.88 -1.49 -9.29
CA SER A 281 -6.22 -1.07 -8.84
C SER A 281 -6.13 0.26 -8.09
N THR A 282 -5.10 0.43 -7.26
CA THR A 282 -4.88 1.67 -6.52
C THR A 282 -3.39 1.87 -6.19
N VAL A 283 -2.95 3.13 -6.23
CA VAL A 283 -1.62 3.57 -5.80
C VAL A 283 -1.72 4.14 -4.39
N MET A 284 -1.09 3.48 -3.43
CA MET A 284 -1.11 3.93 -2.04
C MET A 284 -0.11 5.07 -1.82
N LEU A 285 -0.66 6.23 -1.49
CA LEU A 285 0.09 7.44 -1.17
C LEU A 285 0.51 7.44 0.30
N GLY A 286 1.66 8.04 0.56
CA GLY A 286 2.08 8.46 1.89
C GLY A 286 2.47 9.94 1.85
N ALA A 287 2.04 10.70 2.86
CA ALA A 287 2.32 12.13 2.96
C ALA A 287 2.52 12.51 4.43
N SER A 288 3.52 13.36 4.72
CA SER A 288 3.75 13.88 6.08
C SER A 288 3.10 15.25 6.30
N ARG A 289 2.59 15.88 5.23
CA ARG A 289 1.91 17.18 5.26
C ARG A 289 0.87 17.26 4.15
N LEU A 290 -0.17 18.06 4.38
CA LEU A 290 -1.30 18.23 3.45
C LEU A 290 -0.85 18.66 2.04
N SER A 291 0.12 19.56 1.92
CA SER A 291 0.59 20.04 0.61
C SER A 291 1.19 18.94 -0.27
N GLN A 292 1.84 17.93 0.32
CA GLN A 292 2.34 16.77 -0.44
C GLN A 292 1.18 15.90 -0.94
N LEU A 293 0.17 15.70 -0.10
CA LEU A 293 -1.02 14.93 -0.46
C LEU A 293 -1.77 15.59 -1.63
N LEU A 294 -1.98 16.90 -1.56
CA LEU A 294 -2.64 17.67 -2.63
C LEU A 294 -1.84 17.61 -3.95
N GLN A 295 -0.52 17.80 -3.90
CA GLN A 295 0.35 17.67 -5.08
C GLN A 295 0.30 16.25 -5.67
N ASN A 296 0.22 15.21 -4.84
CA ASN A 296 0.11 13.83 -5.31
C ASN A 296 -1.20 13.57 -6.07
N PHE A 297 -2.29 14.30 -5.79
CA PHE A 297 -3.55 14.15 -6.51
C PHE A 297 -3.50 14.64 -7.96
N GLU A 298 -2.60 15.58 -8.28
CA GLU A 298 -2.35 16.03 -9.66
C GLU A 298 -1.91 14.88 -10.58
N ALA A 299 -1.42 13.77 -10.01
CA ALA A 299 -0.98 12.60 -10.77
C ALA A 299 -2.10 11.97 -11.61
N LEU A 300 -3.37 12.15 -11.21
CA LEU A 300 -4.52 11.67 -11.98
C LEU A 300 -4.60 12.35 -13.35
N GLU A 301 -4.46 13.68 -13.39
CA GLU A 301 -4.46 14.45 -14.63
C GLU A 301 -3.19 14.17 -15.45
N VAL A 302 -2.03 14.18 -14.78
CA VAL A 302 -0.74 13.90 -15.43
C VAL A 302 -0.73 12.53 -16.12
N SER A 303 -1.38 11.50 -15.55
CA SER A 303 -1.42 10.14 -16.13
C SER A 303 -2.06 10.09 -17.53
N GLN A 304 -2.83 11.11 -17.90
CA GLN A 304 -3.52 11.22 -19.19
C GLN A 304 -2.89 12.25 -20.14
N ARG A 305 -1.86 12.98 -19.68
CA ARG A 305 -1.30 14.14 -20.40
C ARG A 305 -0.40 13.75 -21.57
N PHE A 306 0.27 12.60 -21.50
CA PHE A 306 1.32 12.21 -22.44
C PHE A 306 0.99 10.95 -23.25
N ASP A 307 1.59 10.86 -24.44
CA ASP A 307 1.52 9.71 -25.33
C ASP A 307 2.40 8.54 -24.85
N ASP A 308 2.22 7.37 -25.47
CA ASP A 308 2.94 6.15 -25.09
C ASP A 308 4.45 6.28 -25.29
N ALA A 309 4.91 7.01 -26.31
CA ALA A 309 6.32 7.28 -26.55
C ALA A 309 6.97 8.06 -25.39
N THR A 310 6.28 9.08 -24.87
CA THR A 310 6.76 9.83 -23.70
C THR A 310 6.77 8.95 -22.45
N TRP A 311 5.76 8.11 -22.24
CA TRP A 311 5.75 7.17 -21.11
C TRP A 311 6.86 6.13 -21.17
N GLN A 312 7.22 5.66 -22.37
CA GLN A 312 8.38 4.80 -22.57
C GLN A 312 9.69 5.52 -22.22
N ARG A 313 9.86 6.79 -22.64
CA ARG A 313 11.01 7.62 -22.23
C ARG A 313 11.08 7.76 -20.70
N ILE A 314 9.96 8.01 -20.04
CA ILE A 314 9.88 8.10 -18.57
C ILE A 314 10.31 6.79 -17.92
N ALA A 315 9.75 5.65 -18.38
CA ALA A 315 10.10 4.33 -17.85
C ALA A 315 11.59 4.00 -18.02
N ALA A 316 12.19 4.41 -19.13
CA ALA A 316 13.61 4.18 -19.42
C ALA A 316 14.55 5.08 -18.60
N SER A 317 14.12 6.27 -18.18
CA SER A 317 14.97 7.22 -17.45
C SER A 317 15.41 6.76 -16.06
N ALA A 318 14.71 5.77 -15.49
CA ALA A 318 14.97 5.22 -14.16
C ALA A 318 15.44 3.76 -14.18
N ALA A 319 15.58 3.16 -15.38
CA ALA A 319 16.03 1.78 -15.57
C ALA A 319 17.55 1.63 -15.40
#